data_AF-A0A379U0H3-F1
#
_entry.id   AF-A0A379U0H3-F1
#
_cell.length_a   1.000
_cell.length_b   1.000
_cell.length_c   1.000
_cell.angle_alpha   90.00
_cell.angle_beta   90.00
_cell.angle_gamma   90.00
#
_symmetry.space_group_name_H-M   'P 1'
#
loop_
_entity.id
_entity.type
_entity.pdbx_description
1 polymer ?
#
loop_
_entity_poly.entity_id
_entity_poly.type
_entity_poly.pdbx_seq_one_letter_code
_entity_poly.pdbx_strand_id
1 'polypeptide(L)'
;MVCDNGNLLPDHNGPERPVWWSNLLPPAKETMQFDTVVCPTPYPIRSGDAIGHLGYYQAPKDGGYNGRYQVHIECFTTDDLPRFLSNSEHVERDKPAFGKYPAGIPLYMKNSVNAIYQSQLTTHQDGIFPLNGSQHTEDNQVTYWQAGASRGYLAESDLKLLSRYDLAERGFETVEASPRSFDHLDGKNQPAGLVRHIFQMLFNASSKDPRTSHAQVKHNYQRLLDKIDSGETRYSAQEYRRAVQNPDYIDHLQHLCVKHPGDWYCTSDDPVWQAFFTTLLKKEAPEWYSYGIRFLNATRWMDQVPDMSRTPWHMHPLVFLDAISTSKKRGWAHSPFADLICDAESRNDYTIYNRTYPHPHPTHTEVHSKTNLTSMILQQVMDAQAQFDMFATGRYQVTTDPLKEAVRNLNLDVNAPYDEAIQDRIFEEYIIKVKRPAIIAYLEGNGSVDDAAYACALEFASVGVKQGKPISPDPHEYEKNPDRSFVVDKNHHRIHKKRYASADGIGYYNGDKLNKVLIMPDDLIQKLKDSKNEAQ
;
A
#
# COMPACT_ATOMS: atom_id res chain seq x y z
N MET A 1 4.84 -28.59 19.80
CA MET A 1 5.54 -27.54 19.03
C MET A 1 6.61 -26.95 19.93
N VAL A 2 7.85 -26.84 19.47
CA VAL A 2 8.89 -26.11 20.20
C VAL A 2 8.78 -24.66 19.72
N CYS A 3 8.18 -23.79 20.54
CA CYS A 3 8.28 -22.35 20.30
C CYS A 3 9.75 -21.97 20.39
N ASP A 4 10.29 -21.36 19.35
CA ASP A 4 11.66 -20.89 19.32
C ASP A 4 11.84 -19.84 20.42
N ASN A 5 12.53 -20.22 21.49
CA ASN A 5 12.67 -19.41 22.70
C ASN A 5 13.36 -18.07 22.40
N GLY A 6 14.11 -17.98 21.29
CA GLY A 6 14.74 -16.76 20.82
C GLY A 6 13.77 -15.64 20.42
N ASN A 7 12.56 -15.98 19.96
CA ASN A 7 11.53 -14.98 19.61
C ASN A 7 10.83 -14.38 20.84
N LEU A 8 11.05 -14.95 22.03
CA LEU A 8 10.42 -14.52 23.28
C LEU A 8 11.38 -13.72 24.18
N LEU A 9 12.65 -13.54 23.77
CA LEU A 9 13.65 -12.85 24.58
C LEU A 9 13.56 -11.32 24.38
N PRO A 10 13.31 -10.56 25.45
CA PRO A 10 13.18 -9.11 25.41
C PRO A 10 14.56 -8.42 25.37
N ASP A 11 15.38 -8.64 24.35
CA ASP A 11 16.62 -7.87 24.20
C ASP A 11 16.37 -6.55 23.46
N HIS A 12 17.13 -5.51 23.83
CA HIS A 12 17.06 -4.17 23.22
C HIS A 12 17.38 -4.15 21.70
N ASN A 13 17.81 -5.28 21.13
CA ASN A 13 18.05 -5.50 19.70
C ASN A 13 17.27 -6.72 19.14
N GLY A 14 16.26 -7.22 19.87
CA GLY A 14 15.42 -8.35 19.46
C GLY A 14 14.33 -7.95 18.46
N PRO A 15 13.64 -8.94 17.86
CA PRO A 15 12.54 -8.67 16.94
C PRO A 15 11.38 -7.94 17.65
N GLU A 16 10.68 -7.09 16.91
CA GLU A 16 9.58 -6.27 17.43
C GLU A 16 8.46 -7.14 18.01
N ARG A 17 8.04 -6.84 19.24
CA ARG A 17 7.01 -7.65 19.91
C ARG A 17 5.65 -7.43 19.26
N PRO A 18 4.85 -8.48 19.05
CA PRO A 18 3.50 -8.32 18.59
C PRO A 18 2.68 -7.46 19.55
N VAL A 19 1.89 -6.52 19.03
CA VAL A 19 1.15 -5.54 19.84
C VAL A 19 0.23 -6.21 20.87
N TRP A 20 -0.33 -7.39 20.54
CA TRP A 20 -1.19 -8.15 21.44
C TRP A 20 -0.47 -8.71 22.68
N TRP A 21 0.87 -8.86 22.67
CA TRP A 21 1.65 -9.27 23.85
C TRP A 21 1.64 -8.25 24.98
N SER A 22 1.39 -6.97 24.69
CA SER A 22 1.35 -5.93 25.73
C SER A 22 0.37 -6.26 26.87
N ASN A 23 -0.72 -6.98 26.57
CA ASN A 23 -1.72 -7.40 27.55
C ASN A 23 -1.29 -8.58 28.43
N LEU A 24 -0.18 -9.25 28.07
CA LEU A 24 0.38 -10.40 28.80
C LEU A 24 1.60 -10.00 29.64
N LEU A 25 2.08 -8.76 29.51
CA LEU A 25 3.25 -8.25 30.22
C LEU A 25 2.85 -7.48 31.49
N PRO A 26 3.66 -7.54 32.56
CA PRO A 26 3.41 -6.75 33.77
C PRO A 26 3.24 -5.25 33.45
N PRO A 27 2.26 -4.55 34.08
CA PRO A 27 1.43 -4.98 35.21
C PRO A 27 0.15 -5.75 34.83
N ALA A 28 -0.07 -6.04 33.55
CA ALA A 28 -1.23 -6.81 33.11
C ALA A 28 -1.17 -8.26 33.66
N LYS A 29 -2.34 -8.80 34.03
CA LYS A 29 -2.48 -10.07 34.77
C LYS A 29 -3.00 -11.23 33.93
N GLU A 30 -3.18 -11.05 32.62
CA GLU A 30 -3.68 -12.14 31.77
C GLU A 30 -2.60 -13.22 31.63
N THR A 31 -2.94 -14.44 32.04
CA THR A 31 -2.06 -15.59 31.87
C THR A 31 -2.28 -16.18 30.48
N MET A 32 -1.22 -16.30 29.68
CA MET A 32 -1.28 -17.04 28.43
C MET A 32 -1.69 -18.49 28.70
N GLN A 33 -2.77 -18.94 28.05
CA GLN A 33 -3.22 -20.33 28.13
C GLN A 33 -2.67 -21.09 26.92
N PHE A 34 -2.09 -22.26 27.18
CA PHE A 34 -1.63 -23.17 26.15
C PHE A 34 -2.65 -24.28 25.95
N ASP A 35 -2.68 -24.86 24.74
CA ASP A 35 -3.53 -26.00 24.37
C ASP A 35 -5.05 -25.74 24.49
N THR A 36 -5.47 -24.47 24.57
CA THR A 36 -6.87 -24.05 24.58
C THR A 36 -7.13 -22.96 23.55
N VAL A 37 -8.34 -22.93 22.99
CA VAL A 37 -8.80 -21.83 22.15
C VAL A 37 -9.41 -20.75 23.04
N VAL A 38 -8.81 -19.56 23.02
CA VAL A 38 -9.28 -18.39 23.78
C VAL A 38 -9.74 -17.33 22.79
N CYS A 39 -10.95 -16.82 22.97
CA CYS A 39 -11.51 -15.71 22.19
C CYS A 39 -11.61 -14.46 23.09
N PRO A 40 -10.51 -13.70 23.26
CA PRO A 40 -10.53 -12.50 24.08
C PRO A 40 -11.33 -11.38 23.38
N THR A 41 -11.63 -10.31 24.12
CA THR A 41 -12.04 -9.05 23.49
C THR A 41 -10.96 -8.65 22.47
N PRO A 42 -11.32 -8.30 21.22
CA PRO A 42 -10.34 -8.00 20.18
C PRO A 42 -9.29 -6.98 20.62
N TYR A 43 -8.02 -7.32 20.43
CA TYR A 43 -6.92 -6.41 20.72
C TYR A 43 -6.88 -5.32 19.64
N PRO A 44 -6.75 -4.04 20.02
CA PRO A 44 -6.59 -2.97 19.03
C PRO A 44 -5.24 -3.14 18.32
N ILE A 45 -5.27 -3.17 17.00
CA ILE A 45 -4.09 -3.24 16.12
C ILE A 45 -4.11 -2.02 15.21
N ARG A 46 -2.98 -1.30 15.12
CA ARG A 46 -2.78 -0.19 14.19
C ARG A 46 -2.02 -0.67 12.96
N SER A 47 -2.17 0.08 11.87
CA SER A 47 -1.37 -0.16 10.68
C SER A 47 0.12 0.01 11.00
N GLY A 48 0.94 -0.97 10.63
CA GLY A 48 2.37 -0.98 10.92
C GLY A 48 2.74 -1.77 12.18
N ASP A 49 1.77 -2.05 13.05
CA ASP A 49 2.03 -2.86 14.25
C ASP A 49 2.45 -4.28 13.86
N ALA A 50 3.47 -4.80 14.54
CA ALA A 50 3.77 -6.22 14.52
C ALA A 50 2.58 -7.01 15.10
N ILE A 51 2.10 -8.03 14.37
CA ILE A 51 1.02 -8.93 14.82
C ILE A 51 1.50 -10.36 15.08
N GLY A 52 2.74 -10.67 14.72
CA GLY A 52 3.32 -12.00 14.87
C GLY A 52 4.70 -12.09 14.23
N HIS A 53 5.33 -13.25 14.43
CA HIS A 53 6.59 -13.61 13.79
C HIS A 53 6.38 -14.82 12.88
N LEU A 54 7.33 -15.06 11.97
CA LEU A 54 7.34 -16.33 11.24
C LEU A 54 7.48 -17.49 12.24
N GLY A 55 6.53 -18.43 12.22
CA GLY A 55 6.55 -19.60 13.08
C GLY A 55 7.47 -20.68 12.52
N TYR A 56 8.21 -21.37 13.40
CA TYR A 56 9.02 -22.53 13.00
C TYR A 56 8.11 -23.74 12.74
N TYR A 57 7.85 -24.01 11.46
CA TYR A 57 7.01 -25.12 11.00
C TYR A 57 7.85 -26.35 10.68
N GLN A 58 7.42 -27.51 11.18
CA GLN A 58 8.10 -28.78 11.03
C GLN A 58 7.24 -29.73 10.19
N ALA A 59 7.53 -29.83 8.89
CA ALA A 59 6.88 -30.79 8.01
C ALA A 59 7.52 -32.17 8.21
N PRO A 60 6.81 -33.19 8.72
CA PRO A 60 7.38 -34.52 8.93
C PRO A 60 7.88 -35.14 7.61
N LYS A 61 8.90 -36.00 7.70
CA LYS A 61 9.42 -36.84 6.61
C LYS A 61 9.93 -38.16 7.16
N ASP A 62 10.25 -39.10 6.29
CA ASP A 62 10.88 -40.35 6.72
C ASP A 62 12.19 -40.07 7.46
N GLY A 63 12.25 -40.53 8.71
CA GLY A 63 13.41 -40.34 9.60
C GLY A 63 13.61 -38.93 10.15
N GLY A 64 12.64 -38.02 10.06
CA GLY A 64 12.76 -36.69 10.68
C GLY A 64 11.71 -35.67 10.25
N TYR A 65 12.12 -34.43 10.06
CA TYR A 65 11.27 -33.35 9.56
C TYR A 65 12.08 -32.36 8.70
N ASN A 66 11.37 -31.59 7.89
CA ASN A 66 11.87 -30.40 7.21
C ASN A 66 11.36 -29.18 7.98
N GLY A 67 12.27 -28.43 8.59
CA GLY A 67 11.96 -27.19 9.29
C GLY A 67 11.99 -25.99 8.35
N ARG A 68 11.02 -25.08 8.49
CA ARG A 68 11.04 -23.77 7.82
C ARG A 68 10.31 -22.73 8.66
N TYR A 69 10.75 -21.48 8.61
CA TYR A 69 9.98 -20.36 9.14
C TYR A 69 8.92 -19.95 8.12
N GLN A 70 7.66 -19.88 8.53
CA GLN A 70 6.55 -19.48 7.66
C GLN A 70 5.45 -18.77 8.43
N VAL A 71 4.60 -18.06 7.70
CA VAL A 71 3.29 -17.58 8.17
C VAL A 71 2.22 -18.22 7.32
N HIS A 72 1.13 -18.65 7.95
CA HIS A 72 -0.09 -19.06 7.26
C HIS A 72 -1.12 -17.94 7.46
N ILE A 73 -1.65 -17.39 6.37
CA ILE A 73 -2.69 -16.36 6.40
C ILE A 73 -3.90 -16.91 5.66
N GLU A 74 -5.06 -16.89 6.31
CA GLU A 74 -6.34 -17.25 5.71
C GLU A 74 -7.28 -16.05 5.82
N CYS A 75 -8.15 -15.88 4.81
CA CYS A 75 -9.23 -14.91 4.83
C CYS A 75 -10.52 -15.68 4.54
N PHE A 76 -11.44 -15.64 5.49
CA PHE A 76 -12.72 -16.30 5.36
C PHE A 76 -13.85 -15.51 6.01
N THR A 77 -15.08 -15.78 5.60
CA THR A 77 -16.29 -15.22 6.21
C THR A 77 -17.40 -16.26 6.28
N THR A 78 -18.27 -16.14 7.27
CA THR A 78 -19.52 -16.90 7.40
C THR A 78 -20.73 -16.13 6.88
N ASP A 79 -20.54 -14.87 6.46
CA ASP A 79 -21.58 -13.99 5.96
C ASP A 79 -22.04 -14.35 4.53
N ASP A 80 -23.05 -13.62 4.05
CA ASP A 80 -23.55 -13.68 2.67
C ASP A 80 -22.56 -13.00 1.70
N LEU A 81 -21.46 -13.71 1.41
CA LEU A 81 -20.43 -13.25 0.49
C LEU A 81 -20.98 -12.94 -0.93
N PRO A 82 -21.84 -13.76 -1.57
CA PRO A 82 -22.41 -13.42 -2.86
C PRO A 82 -23.12 -12.06 -2.88
N ARG A 83 -23.92 -11.75 -1.85
CA ARG A 83 -24.56 -10.43 -1.73
C ARG A 83 -23.53 -9.32 -1.55
N PHE A 84 -22.51 -9.53 -0.73
CA PHE A 84 -21.42 -8.56 -0.53
C PHE A 84 -20.68 -8.26 -1.85
N LEU A 85 -20.28 -9.29 -2.60
CA LEU A 85 -19.56 -9.14 -3.87
C LEU A 85 -20.37 -8.38 -4.93
N SER A 86 -21.70 -8.52 -4.90
CA SER A 86 -22.60 -7.85 -5.85
C SER A 86 -22.78 -6.35 -5.59
N ASN A 87 -22.32 -5.84 -4.44
CA ASN A 87 -22.58 -4.47 -3.98
C ASN A 87 -24.07 -4.08 -4.07
N SER A 88 -24.95 -4.96 -3.61
CA SER A 88 -26.41 -4.77 -3.68
C SER A 88 -26.91 -3.48 -3.02
N GLU A 89 -26.14 -2.89 -2.11
CA GLU A 89 -26.45 -1.64 -1.41
C GLU A 89 -25.89 -0.40 -2.12
N HIS A 90 -25.24 -0.57 -3.28
CA HIS A 90 -24.72 0.50 -4.12
C HIS A 90 -23.74 1.43 -3.39
N VAL A 91 -22.89 0.86 -2.53
CA VAL A 91 -21.86 1.61 -1.81
C VAL A 91 -20.93 2.26 -2.82
N GLU A 92 -20.73 3.57 -2.67
CA GLU A 92 -19.88 4.43 -3.52
C GLU A 92 -20.24 4.38 -5.02
N ARG A 93 -21.51 4.16 -5.37
CA ARG A 93 -21.97 4.17 -6.76
C ARG A 93 -21.72 5.51 -7.47
N ASP A 94 -21.71 6.61 -6.73
CA ASP A 94 -21.43 7.96 -7.22
C ASP A 94 -19.93 8.30 -7.26
N LYS A 95 -19.06 7.38 -6.82
CA LYS A 95 -17.60 7.52 -6.80
C LYS A 95 -16.97 6.37 -7.59
N PRO A 96 -17.05 6.40 -8.92
CA PRO A 96 -16.51 5.32 -9.73
C PRO A 96 -14.99 5.24 -9.57
N ALA A 97 -14.50 4.01 -9.35
CA ALA A 97 -13.08 3.72 -9.22
C ALA A 97 -12.52 2.97 -10.44
N PHE A 98 -13.40 2.34 -11.23
CA PHE A 98 -13.03 1.54 -12.38
C PHE A 98 -13.93 1.82 -13.59
N GLY A 99 -13.34 1.76 -14.78
CA GLY A 99 -14.08 1.67 -16.04
C GLY A 99 -14.06 0.24 -16.55
N LYS A 100 -15.24 -0.34 -16.82
CA LYS A 100 -15.39 -1.63 -17.49
C LYS A 100 -15.94 -1.44 -18.90
N TYR A 101 -15.40 -2.16 -19.86
CA TYR A 101 -15.81 -2.08 -21.25
C TYR A 101 -15.93 -3.47 -21.89
N PRO A 102 -16.84 -3.66 -22.85
CA PRO A 102 -16.91 -4.89 -23.63
C PRO A 102 -15.96 -4.87 -24.83
N ALA A 103 -15.78 -6.02 -25.47
CA ALA A 103 -15.17 -6.13 -26.79
C ALA A 103 -15.99 -5.38 -27.86
N GLY A 104 -15.32 -4.86 -28.88
CA GLY A 104 -15.95 -4.27 -30.07
C GLY A 104 -16.34 -2.80 -29.97
N ILE A 105 -16.04 -2.09 -28.88
CA ILE A 105 -16.32 -0.65 -28.77
C ILE A 105 -15.24 0.21 -29.43
N PRO A 106 -15.57 1.37 -30.01
CA PRO A 106 -14.60 2.21 -30.73
C PRO A 106 -13.47 2.74 -29.84
N LEU A 107 -12.26 2.79 -30.40
CA LEU A 107 -11.13 3.52 -29.81
C LEU A 107 -11.01 4.90 -30.46
N TYR A 108 -10.68 5.90 -29.65
CA TYR A 108 -10.46 7.28 -30.06
C TYR A 108 -8.97 7.61 -30.06
N MET A 109 -8.55 8.51 -30.95
CA MET A 109 -7.16 8.95 -31.05
C MET A 109 -7.07 10.47 -31.18
N LYS A 110 -5.89 11.01 -30.85
CA LYS A 110 -5.55 12.42 -31.10
C LYS A 110 -4.91 12.56 -32.47
N ASN A 111 -5.37 13.55 -33.25
CA ASN A 111 -4.71 13.92 -34.50
C ASN A 111 -3.52 14.86 -34.24
N SER A 112 -2.86 15.34 -35.31
CA SER A 112 -1.70 16.24 -35.21
C SER A 112 -2.00 17.61 -34.56
N VAL A 113 -3.27 17.98 -34.42
CA VAL A 113 -3.71 19.22 -33.76
C VAL A 113 -4.38 18.95 -32.40
N ASN A 114 -4.15 17.76 -31.83
CA ASN A 114 -4.69 17.29 -30.54
C ASN A 114 -6.22 17.16 -30.47
N ALA A 115 -6.95 17.24 -31.59
CA ALA A 115 -8.39 16.99 -31.59
C ALA A 115 -8.67 15.48 -31.54
N ILE A 116 -9.70 15.09 -30.78
CA ILE A 116 -10.12 13.70 -30.65
C ILE A 116 -10.95 13.30 -31.87
N TYR A 117 -10.66 12.12 -32.42
CA TYR A 117 -11.48 11.52 -33.47
C TYR A 117 -11.66 10.02 -33.20
N GLN A 118 -12.80 9.49 -33.63
CA GLN A 118 -13.07 8.06 -33.58
C GLN A 118 -12.21 7.34 -34.62
N SER A 119 -11.41 6.38 -34.18
CA SER A 119 -10.58 5.56 -35.07
C SER A 119 -11.37 4.39 -35.66
N GLN A 120 -10.74 3.67 -36.59
CA GLN A 120 -11.25 2.40 -37.12
C GLN A 120 -10.94 1.19 -36.21
N LEU A 121 -10.22 1.41 -35.11
CA LEU A 121 -9.86 0.36 -34.15
C LEU A 121 -10.96 0.23 -33.11
N THR A 122 -11.16 -1.00 -32.64
CA THR A 122 -12.07 -1.31 -31.54
C THR A 122 -11.36 -2.10 -30.46
N THR A 123 -11.94 -2.15 -29.26
CA THR A 123 -11.50 -3.10 -28.22
C THR A 123 -11.60 -4.53 -28.74
N HIS A 124 -10.60 -5.36 -28.44
CA HIS A 124 -10.56 -6.75 -28.91
C HIS A 124 -11.23 -7.73 -27.93
N GLN A 125 -11.35 -7.34 -26.67
CA GLN A 125 -11.90 -8.14 -25.59
C GLN A 125 -12.58 -7.24 -24.56
N ASP A 126 -13.34 -7.85 -23.66
CA ASP A 126 -13.81 -7.19 -22.45
C ASP A 126 -12.61 -6.80 -21.58
N GLY A 127 -12.71 -5.68 -20.89
CA GLY A 127 -11.64 -5.22 -20.01
C GLY A 127 -12.16 -4.36 -18.87
N ILE A 128 -11.31 -4.24 -17.86
CA ILE A 128 -11.51 -3.36 -16.71
C ILE A 128 -10.20 -2.67 -16.41
N PHE A 129 -10.27 -1.39 -16.05
CA PHE A 129 -9.09 -0.60 -15.70
C PHE A 129 -9.42 0.38 -14.57
N PRO A 130 -8.46 0.71 -13.69
CA PRO A 130 -8.66 1.72 -12.65
C PRO A 130 -8.80 3.10 -13.30
N LEU A 131 -9.72 3.93 -12.84
CA LEU A 131 -9.82 5.32 -13.28
C LEU A 131 -8.70 6.16 -12.65
N ASN A 132 -8.44 5.96 -11.36
CA ASN A 132 -7.32 6.61 -10.68
C ASN A 132 -5.98 6.14 -11.27
N GLY A 133 -5.10 7.09 -11.57
CA GLY A 133 -3.80 6.87 -12.21
C GLY A 133 -3.86 6.61 -13.72
N SER A 134 -5.06 6.48 -14.31
CA SER A 134 -5.21 6.36 -15.76
C SER A 134 -5.16 7.73 -16.44
N GLN A 135 -4.46 7.78 -17.57
CA GLN A 135 -4.46 8.99 -18.40
C GLN A 135 -5.86 9.24 -18.97
N HIS A 136 -6.28 10.50 -18.95
CA HIS A 136 -7.53 10.92 -19.58
C HIS A 136 -7.37 12.28 -20.25
N THR A 137 -8.36 12.65 -21.05
CA THR A 137 -8.45 13.93 -21.73
C THR A 137 -9.92 14.29 -21.92
N GLU A 138 -10.22 15.58 -21.98
CA GLU A 138 -11.57 16.08 -22.23
C GLU A 138 -11.62 16.74 -23.61
N ASP A 139 -12.69 16.48 -24.37
CA ASP A 139 -13.02 17.19 -25.61
C ASP A 139 -14.55 17.29 -25.74
N ASN A 140 -15.08 18.47 -26.06
CA ASN A 140 -16.51 18.76 -26.13
C ASN A 140 -17.36 18.20 -24.97
N GLN A 141 -16.88 18.38 -23.73
CA GLN A 141 -17.53 17.87 -22.49
C GLN A 141 -17.61 16.35 -22.37
N VAL A 142 -16.86 15.60 -23.18
CA VAL A 142 -16.71 14.15 -23.07
C VAL A 142 -15.33 13.82 -22.53
N THR A 143 -15.29 12.98 -21.50
CA THR A 143 -14.05 12.43 -20.94
C THR A 143 -13.65 11.18 -21.73
N TYR A 144 -12.37 11.12 -22.09
CA TYR A 144 -11.77 10.02 -22.84
C TYR A 144 -10.64 9.40 -22.02
N TRP A 145 -10.77 8.12 -21.70
CA TRP A 145 -9.88 7.39 -20.81
C TRP A 145 -8.95 6.46 -21.55
N GLN A 146 -7.67 6.41 -21.19
CA GLN A 146 -6.74 5.41 -21.71
C GLN A 146 -6.75 4.17 -20.81
N ALA A 147 -7.26 3.04 -21.32
CA ALA A 147 -7.27 1.80 -20.57
C ALA A 147 -5.89 1.13 -20.59
N GLY A 148 -5.10 1.30 -19.53
CA GLY A 148 -3.77 0.70 -19.39
C GLY A 148 -2.82 1.08 -20.54
N ALA A 149 -2.12 0.09 -21.12
CA ALA A 149 -1.20 0.31 -22.24
C ALA A 149 -1.89 0.37 -23.63
N SER A 150 -3.21 0.58 -23.68
CA SER A 150 -3.94 0.66 -24.94
C SER A 150 -3.46 1.85 -25.79
N ARG A 151 -3.44 1.66 -27.12
CA ARG A 151 -2.97 2.67 -28.09
C ARG A 151 -3.97 3.81 -28.35
N GLY A 152 -5.12 3.82 -27.66
CA GLY A 152 -6.19 4.79 -27.88
C GLY A 152 -7.01 5.03 -26.62
N TYR A 153 -7.98 5.93 -26.71
CA TYR A 153 -8.87 6.30 -25.63
C TYR A 153 -10.26 5.67 -25.80
N LEU A 154 -10.98 5.50 -24.70
CA LEU A 154 -12.36 5.08 -24.62
C LEU A 154 -13.21 6.26 -24.13
N ALA A 155 -14.31 6.56 -24.83
CA ALA A 155 -15.25 7.56 -24.34
C ALA A 155 -15.92 7.05 -23.07
N GLU A 156 -16.04 7.90 -22.05
CA GLU A 156 -16.66 7.53 -20.78
C GLU A 156 -18.11 7.03 -20.96
N SER A 157 -18.83 7.56 -21.95
CA SER A 157 -20.18 7.11 -22.31
C SER A 157 -20.26 5.64 -22.74
N ASP A 158 -19.15 5.06 -23.21
CA ASP A 158 -19.06 3.66 -23.64
C ASP A 158 -18.61 2.74 -22.48
N LEU A 159 -18.32 3.31 -21.30
CA LEU A 159 -17.86 2.57 -20.13
C LEU A 159 -19.02 2.28 -19.18
N LYS A 160 -18.99 1.09 -18.58
CA LYS A 160 -19.68 0.81 -17.33
C LYS A 160 -18.78 1.27 -16.19
N LEU A 161 -19.12 2.41 -15.60
CA LEU A 161 -18.45 2.92 -14.41
C LEU A 161 -18.82 2.06 -13.20
N LEU A 162 -17.80 1.60 -12.46
CA LEU A 162 -17.94 0.71 -11.33
C LEU A 162 -17.37 1.36 -10.08
N SER A 163 -18.05 1.19 -8.95
CA SER A 163 -17.48 1.51 -7.66
C SER A 163 -16.36 0.52 -7.32
N ARG A 164 -15.57 0.84 -6.30
CA ARG A 164 -14.60 -0.12 -5.76
C ARG A 164 -15.29 -1.39 -5.26
N TYR A 165 -16.50 -1.30 -4.75
CA TYR A 165 -17.16 -2.43 -4.09
C TYR A 165 -17.92 -3.36 -5.04
N ASP A 166 -18.02 -3.03 -6.34
CA ASP A 166 -18.62 -3.89 -7.38
C ASP A 166 -17.72 -5.11 -7.73
N LEU A 167 -17.34 -5.90 -6.72
CA LEU A 167 -16.33 -6.97 -6.82
C LEU A 167 -16.70 -8.06 -7.82
N ALA A 168 -17.98 -8.44 -7.90
CA ALA A 168 -18.44 -9.41 -8.89
C ALA A 168 -18.21 -8.90 -10.32
N GLU A 169 -18.43 -7.62 -10.58
CA GLU A 169 -18.18 -7.00 -11.88
C GLU A 169 -16.69 -6.86 -12.19
N ARG A 170 -15.86 -6.80 -11.16
CA ARG A 170 -14.39 -6.76 -11.21
C ARG A 170 -13.74 -8.13 -11.37
N GLY A 171 -14.52 -9.22 -11.34
CA GLY A 171 -14.05 -10.58 -11.64
C GLY A 171 -14.08 -11.56 -10.47
N PHE A 172 -14.51 -11.15 -9.27
CA PHE A 172 -14.73 -12.08 -8.17
C PHE A 172 -15.91 -13.00 -8.48
N GLU A 173 -15.72 -14.31 -8.32
CA GLU A 173 -16.77 -15.31 -8.51
C GLU A 173 -16.82 -16.28 -7.33
N THR A 174 -17.98 -16.88 -7.10
CA THR A 174 -18.22 -17.79 -5.97
C THR A 174 -18.49 -19.21 -6.45
N VAL A 175 -17.89 -20.19 -5.79
CA VAL A 175 -18.19 -21.61 -6.00
C VAL A 175 -18.40 -22.32 -4.68
N GLU A 176 -19.46 -23.11 -4.58
CA GLU A 176 -19.67 -24.00 -3.44
C GLU A 176 -19.03 -25.37 -3.72
N ALA A 177 -18.22 -25.85 -2.79
CA ALA A 177 -17.49 -27.09 -2.89
C ALA A 177 -17.91 -28.07 -1.80
N SER A 178 -18.36 -29.25 -2.22
CA SER A 178 -18.61 -30.40 -1.33
C SER A 178 -17.63 -31.52 -1.68
N PRO A 179 -16.37 -31.44 -1.23
CA PRO A 179 -15.34 -32.42 -1.56
C PRO A 179 -15.67 -33.79 -0.97
N ARG A 180 -15.26 -34.87 -1.67
CA ARG A 180 -15.24 -36.22 -1.11
C ARG A 180 -14.06 -36.45 -0.16
N SER A 181 -12.96 -35.74 -0.40
CA SER A 181 -11.68 -35.83 0.31
C SER A 181 -10.97 -34.49 0.22
N PHE A 182 -10.14 -34.15 1.21
CA PHE A 182 -9.22 -33.01 1.13
C PHE A 182 -8.03 -33.26 0.18
N ASP A 183 -7.76 -34.53 -0.17
CA ASP A 183 -6.85 -34.83 -1.28
C ASP A 183 -7.59 -34.70 -2.63
N HIS A 184 -7.64 -33.45 -3.10
CA HIS A 184 -8.25 -33.10 -4.39
C HIS A 184 -7.48 -33.65 -5.59
N LEU A 185 -6.21 -34.05 -5.42
CA LEU A 185 -5.36 -34.52 -6.52
C LEU A 185 -4.60 -35.82 -6.17
N ASP A 186 -5.36 -36.90 -5.91
CA ASP A 186 -4.85 -38.20 -5.46
C ASP A 186 -4.05 -38.99 -6.52
N GLY A 187 -4.08 -38.54 -7.78
CA GLY A 187 -3.40 -39.17 -8.91
C GLY A 187 -4.01 -40.50 -9.36
N LYS A 188 -5.12 -40.94 -8.75
CA LYS A 188 -5.81 -42.21 -9.01
C LYS A 188 -7.16 -41.99 -9.69
N ASN A 189 -7.97 -41.07 -9.18
CA ASN A 189 -9.32 -40.77 -9.65
C ASN A 189 -9.35 -39.40 -10.29
N GLN A 190 -9.99 -39.25 -11.46
CA GLN A 190 -10.14 -37.92 -12.05
C GLN A 190 -10.79 -36.96 -11.06
N PRO A 191 -10.22 -35.75 -10.90
CA PRO A 191 -10.73 -34.80 -9.93
C PRO A 191 -12.07 -34.23 -10.41
N ALA A 192 -12.99 -33.98 -9.48
CA ALA A 192 -14.33 -33.50 -9.76
C ALA A 192 -14.67 -32.23 -8.97
N GLY A 193 -15.86 -31.67 -9.18
CA GLY A 193 -16.36 -30.52 -8.44
C GLY A 193 -15.45 -29.29 -8.60
N LEU A 194 -14.90 -28.79 -7.50
CA LEU A 194 -14.06 -27.59 -7.45
C LEU A 194 -12.90 -27.61 -8.45
N VAL A 195 -12.16 -28.73 -8.54
CA VAL A 195 -11.00 -28.80 -9.45
C VAL A 195 -11.45 -28.69 -10.90
N ARG A 196 -12.49 -29.43 -11.30
CA ARG A 196 -13.05 -29.34 -12.65
C ARG A 196 -13.55 -27.92 -12.94
N HIS A 197 -14.19 -27.27 -11.97
CA HIS A 197 -14.63 -25.88 -12.08
C HIS A 197 -13.45 -24.93 -12.34
N ILE A 198 -12.35 -25.05 -11.59
CA ILE A 198 -11.12 -24.26 -11.82
C ILE A 198 -10.60 -24.47 -13.24
N PHE A 199 -10.53 -25.71 -13.74
CA PHE A 199 -10.09 -25.97 -15.11
C PHE A 199 -11.04 -25.39 -16.17
N GLN A 200 -12.35 -25.39 -15.91
CA GLN A 200 -13.35 -24.77 -16.78
C GLN A 200 -13.20 -23.25 -16.83
N MET A 201 -12.99 -22.61 -15.67
CA MET A 201 -12.71 -21.19 -15.55
C MET A 201 -11.45 -20.81 -16.33
N LEU A 202 -10.36 -21.54 -16.16
CA LEU A 202 -9.10 -21.31 -16.89
C LEU A 202 -9.23 -21.54 -18.41
N PHE A 203 -10.01 -22.54 -18.81
CA PHE A 203 -10.34 -22.76 -20.22
C PHE A 203 -11.12 -21.57 -20.81
N ASN A 204 -12.13 -21.07 -20.08
CA ASN A 204 -12.94 -19.94 -20.54
C ASN A 204 -12.08 -18.67 -20.67
N ALA A 205 -11.19 -18.42 -19.71
CA ALA A 205 -10.25 -17.30 -19.74
C ALA A 205 -9.30 -17.39 -20.93
N SER A 206 -8.61 -18.53 -21.10
CA SER A 206 -7.68 -18.75 -22.21
C SER A 206 -8.34 -18.79 -23.59
N SER A 207 -9.62 -19.13 -23.67
CA SER A 207 -10.38 -19.08 -24.93
C SER A 207 -10.68 -17.66 -25.41
N LYS A 208 -10.67 -16.69 -24.49
CA LYS A 208 -10.88 -15.27 -24.77
C LYS A 208 -9.57 -14.49 -24.97
N ASP A 209 -8.42 -15.13 -24.77
CA ASP A 209 -7.11 -14.50 -24.88
C ASP A 209 -6.74 -14.22 -26.36
N PRO A 210 -6.57 -12.95 -26.76
CA PRO A 210 -6.27 -12.59 -28.14
C PRO A 210 -4.79 -12.77 -28.51
N ARG A 211 -3.91 -13.04 -27.54
CA ARG A 211 -2.46 -13.12 -27.78
C ARG A 211 -2.15 -14.37 -28.60
N THR A 212 -1.57 -14.17 -29.79
CA THR A 212 -1.20 -15.29 -30.68
C THR A 212 -0.21 -16.26 -30.03
N SER A 213 0.67 -15.77 -29.16
CA SER A 213 1.60 -16.59 -28.35
C SER A 213 0.88 -17.56 -27.40
N HIS A 214 -0.37 -17.26 -27.03
CA HIS A 214 -1.18 -18.01 -26.08
C HIS A 214 -2.20 -18.94 -26.75
N ALA A 215 -2.19 -19.01 -28.09
CA ALA A 215 -3.18 -19.77 -28.86
C ALA A 215 -3.28 -21.26 -28.49
N GLN A 216 -2.18 -21.86 -27.98
CA GLN A 216 -2.13 -23.27 -27.56
C GLN A 216 -2.67 -23.51 -26.14
N VAL A 217 -2.80 -22.47 -25.32
CA VAL A 217 -3.17 -22.63 -23.90
C VAL A 217 -4.59 -23.17 -23.76
N LYS A 218 -5.55 -22.64 -24.52
CA LYS A 218 -6.93 -23.14 -24.54
C LYS A 218 -7.02 -24.62 -24.90
N HIS A 219 -6.18 -25.08 -25.85
CA HIS A 219 -6.15 -26.48 -26.25
C HIS A 219 -5.60 -27.38 -25.14
N ASN A 220 -4.62 -26.89 -24.37
CA ASN A 220 -4.13 -27.62 -23.21
C ASN A 220 -5.20 -27.73 -22.10
N TYR A 221 -5.91 -26.65 -21.78
CA TYR A 221 -6.99 -26.72 -20.79
C TYR A 221 -8.17 -27.57 -21.26
N GLN A 222 -8.54 -27.50 -22.54
CA GLN A 222 -9.54 -28.41 -23.13
C GLN A 222 -9.11 -29.87 -22.97
N ARG A 223 -7.87 -30.22 -23.32
CA ARG A 223 -7.34 -31.58 -23.15
C ARG A 223 -7.42 -32.05 -21.69
N LEU A 224 -7.13 -31.18 -20.72
CA LEU A 224 -7.21 -31.53 -19.30
C LEU A 224 -8.66 -31.71 -18.84
N LEU A 225 -9.59 -30.89 -19.33
CA LEU A 225 -11.02 -31.06 -19.10
C LEU A 225 -11.55 -32.36 -19.70
N ASP A 226 -11.19 -32.66 -20.95
CA ASP A 226 -11.58 -33.92 -21.62
C ASP A 226 -11.07 -35.13 -20.84
N LYS A 227 -9.86 -35.04 -20.29
CA LYS A 227 -9.28 -36.08 -19.43
C LYS A 227 -9.99 -36.22 -18.09
N ILE A 228 -10.42 -35.10 -17.48
CA ILE A 228 -11.27 -35.14 -16.29
C ILE A 228 -12.59 -35.86 -16.62
N ASP A 229 -13.22 -35.47 -17.73
CA ASP A 229 -14.55 -35.92 -18.12
C ASP A 229 -14.56 -37.36 -18.67
N SER A 230 -13.42 -37.86 -19.17
CA SER A 230 -13.29 -39.26 -19.61
C SER A 230 -13.38 -40.26 -18.47
N GLY A 231 -13.13 -39.83 -17.23
CA GLY A 231 -13.08 -40.71 -16.06
C GLY A 231 -11.90 -41.68 -16.07
N GLU A 232 -10.88 -41.45 -16.91
CA GLU A 232 -9.70 -42.31 -17.01
C GLU A 232 -9.03 -42.50 -15.64
N THR A 233 -8.75 -43.75 -15.29
CA THR A 233 -8.02 -44.06 -14.06
C THR A 233 -6.56 -43.67 -14.19
N ARG A 234 -6.01 -43.06 -13.13
CA ARG A 234 -4.63 -42.59 -12.98
C ARG A 234 -4.28 -41.40 -13.87
N TYR A 235 -3.73 -40.36 -13.25
CA TYR A 235 -3.29 -39.16 -13.93
C TYR A 235 -2.13 -38.50 -13.17
N SER A 236 -1.46 -37.56 -13.83
CA SER A 236 -0.39 -36.80 -13.20
C SER A 236 -0.96 -35.67 -12.36
N ALA A 237 -1.02 -35.86 -11.04
CA ALA A 237 -1.37 -34.78 -10.11
C ALA A 237 -0.47 -33.54 -10.30
N GLN A 238 0.80 -33.75 -10.64
CA GLN A 238 1.76 -32.66 -10.86
C GLN A 238 1.47 -31.84 -12.13
N GLU A 239 0.95 -32.48 -13.18
CA GLU A 239 0.49 -31.78 -14.40
C GLU A 239 -0.62 -30.80 -14.05
N TYR A 240 -1.59 -31.23 -13.25
CA TYR A 240 -2.74 -30.42 -12.86
C TYR A 240 -2.31 -29.28 -11.92
N ARG A 241 -1.44 -29.56 -10.94
CA ARG A 241 -0.87 -28.51 -10.05
C ARG A 241 -0.14 -27.42 -10.82
N ARG A 242 0.64 -27.79 -11.85
CA ARG A 242 1.33 -26.80 -12.70
C ARG A 242 0.35 -26.01 -13.56
N ALA A 243 -0.70 -26.67 -14.07
CA ALA A 243 -1.67 -26.02 -14.95
C ALA A 243 -2.54 -24.97 -14.23
N VAL A 244 -2.82 -25.14 -12.93
CA VAL A 244 -3.53 -24.13 -12.13
C VAL A 244 -2.65 -22.95 -11.72
N GLN A 245 -1.32 -23.12 -11.74
CA GLN A 245 -0.35 -22.08 -11.38
C GLN A 245 0.11 -21.24 -12.60
N ASN A 246 -0.68 -21.18 -13.66
CA ASN A 246 -0.33 -20.44 -14.87
C ASN A 246 -0.37 -18.92 -14.60
N PRO A 247 0.77 -18.20 -14.65
CA PRO A 247 0.83 -16.78 -14.31
C PRO A 247 -0.06 -15.90 -15.20
N ASP A 248 -0.32 -16.29 -16.44
CA ASP A 248 -1.13 -15.52 -17.38
C ASP A 248 -2.63 -15.50 -17.03
N TYR A 249 -3.09 -16.44 -16.19
CA TYR A 249 -4.49 -16.60 -15.83
C TYR A 249 -4.69 -16.74 -14.31
N ILE A 250 -3.63 -16.50 -13.52
CA ILE A 250 -3.64 -16.72 -12.08
C ILE A 250 -4.65 -15.81 -11.37
N ASP A 251 -4.89 -14.62 -11.92
CA ASP A 251 -5.87 -13.67 -11.39
C ASP A 251 -7.26 -14.30 -11.28
N HIS A 252 -7.69 -15.11 -12.26
CA HIS A 252 -8.98 -15.81 -12.18
C HIS A 252 -9.07 -16.73 -10.96
N LEU A 253 -7.98 -17.46 -10.67
CA LEU A 253 -7.92 -18.31 -9.48
C LEU A 253 -7.89 -17.50 -8.18
N GLN A 254 -7.20 -16.35 -8.17
CA GLN A 254 -7.10 -15.50 -6.98
C GLN A 254 -8.39 -14.74 -6.67
N HIS A 255 -9.24 -14.51 -7.68
CA HIS A 255 -10.57 -13.92 -7.55
C HIS A 255 -11.67 -14.95 -7.22
N LEU A 256 -11.36 -16.25 -7.25
CA LEU A 256 -12.29 -17.32 -6.91
C LEU A 256 -12.50 -17.40 -5.39
N CYS A 257 -13.75 -17.26 -4.96
CA CYS A 257 -14.17 -17.39 -3.58
C CYS A 257 -14.86 -18.76 -3.39
N VAL A 258 -14.35 -19.60 -2.49
CA VAL A 258 -14.78 -20.99 -2.39
C VAL A 258 -15.46 -21.25 -1.05
N LYS A 259 -16.71 -21.71 -1.07
CA LYS A 259 -17.36 -22.24 0.14
C LYS A 259 -16.92 -23.68 0.33
N HIS A 260 -16.14 -23.96 1.37
CA HIS A 260 -15.46 -25.24 1.50
C HIS A 260 -15.28 -25.62 2.98
N PRO A 261 -15.40 -26.91 3.35
CA PRO A 261 -15.10 -27.34 4.70
C PRO A 261 -13.65 -27.01 5.09
N GLY A 262 -13.44 -26.49 6.30
CA GLY A 262 -12.09 -26.17 6.78
C GLY A 262 -11.39 -27.39 7.42
N ASP A 263 -10.11 -27.59 7.09
CA ASP A 263 -9.25 -28.57 7.79
C ASP A 263 -9.16 -28.27 9.29
N TRP A 264 -9.33 -27.00 9.67
CA TRP A 264 -9.30 -26.51 11.06
C TRP A 264 -10.63 -26.67 11.81
N TYR A 265 -11.70 -27.11 11.13
CA TYR A 265 -13.01 -27.42 11.72
C TYR A 265 -13.26 -28.94 11.77
N CYS A 266 -12.89 -29.66 10.70
CA CYS A 266 -13.17 -31.09 10.58
C CYS A 266 -12.31 -31.97 11.49
N THR A 267 -12.82 -33.14 11.86
CA THR A 267 -12.10 -34.18 12.62
C THR A 267 -11.76 -35.37 11.74
N SER A 268 -10.89 -36.24 12.26
CA SER A 268 -10.60 -37.53 11.64
C SER A 268 -11.83 -38.45 11.47
N ASP A 269 -12.94 -38.18 12.15
CA ASP A 269 -14.20 -38.91 12.02
C ASP A 269 -15.07 -38.37 10.88
N ASP A 270 -14.76 -37.20 10.33
CA ASP A 270 -15.51 -36.64 9.21
C ASP A 270 -15.25 -37.41 7.90
N PRO A 271 -16.28 -37.60 7.05
CA PRO A 271 -16.14 -38.35 5.80
C PRO A 271 -15.00 -37.87 4.89
N VAL A 272 -14.77 -36.54 4.87
CA VAL A 272 -13.70 -35.91 4.07
C VAL A 272 -12.30 -36.35 4.51
N TRP A 273 -12.09 -36.59 5.80
CA TRP A 273 -10.82 -37.09 6.33
C TRP A 273 -10.75 -38.62 6.32
N GLN A 274 -11.87 -39.31 6.55
CA GLN A 274 -11.92 -40.77 6.42
C GLN A 274 -11.58 -41.26 5.00
N ALA A 275 -11.91 -40.47 3.98
CA ALA A 275 -11.51 -40.75 2.59
C ALA A 275 -9.99 -40.69 2.39
N PHE A 276 -9.28 -39.88 3.18
CA PHE A 276 -7.81 -39.78 3.18
C PHE A 276 -7.17 -40.85 4.08
N PHE A 277 -7.66 -41.01 5.31
CA PHE A 277 -7.19 -41.99 6.30
C PHE A 277 -7.74 -43.40 6.02
N THR A 278 -7.35 -43.97 4.89
CA THR A 278 -7.82 -45.29 4.45
C THR A 278 -7.25 -46.44 5.29
N THR A 279 -7.94 -47.59 5.26
CA THR A 279 -7.44 -48.85 5.85
C THR A 279 -6.11 -49.29 5.23
N LEU A 280 -5.88 -48.97 3.95
CA LEU A 280 -4.63 -49.22 3.26
C LEU A 280 -3.50 -48.37 3.86
N LEU A 281 -3.70 -47.06 4.02
CA LEU A 281 -2.72 -46.17 4.66
C LEU A 281 -2.38 -46.63 6.07
N LYS A 282 -3.39 -47.06 6.84
CA LYS A 282 -3.20 -47.63 8.19
C LYS A 282 -2.32 -48.88 8.18
N LYS A 283 -2.39 -49.69 7.13
CA LYS A 283 -1.61 -50.94 6.98
C LYS A 283 -0.20 -50.67 6.46
N GLU A 284 -0.06 -49.84 5.44
CA GLU A 284 1.22 -49.59 4.74
C GLU A 284 2.10 -48.58 5.48
N ALA A 285 1.50 -47.61 6.18
CA ALA A 285 2.20 -46.56 6.91
C ALA A 285 1.51 -46.26 8.27
N PRO A 286 1.50 -47.23 9.21
CA PRO A 286 0.76 -47.12 10.47
C PRO A 286 1.20 -45.94 11.35
N GLU A 287 2.49 -45.60 11.31
CA GLU A 287 3.05 -44.47 12.06
C GLU A 287 2.55 -43.13 11.49
N TRP A 288 2.58 -42.99 10.16
CA TRP A 288 2.04 -41.83 9.45
C TRP A 288 0.53 -41.66 9.68
N TYR A 289 -0.22 -42.75 9.62
CA TYR A 289 -1.65 -42.74 9.94
C TYR A 289 -1.88 -42.23 11.37
N SER A 290 -1.20 -42.82 12.36
CA SER A 290 -1.38 -42.48 13.78
C SER A 290 -0.92 -41.06 14.10
N TYR A 291 0.13 -40.57 13.43
CA TYR A 291 0.56 -39.19 13.51
C TYR A 291 -0.49 -38.24 12.93
N GLY A 292 -0.96 -38.49 11.70
CA GLY A 292 -1.91 -37.61 11.00
C GLY A 292 -3.22 -37.43 11.75
N ILE A 293 -3.78 -38.51 12.30
CA ILE A 293 -4.99 -38.46 13.15
C ILE A 293 -4.76 -37.58 14.39
N ARG A 294 -3.63 -37.76 15.08
CA ARG A 294 -3.30 -36.96 16.27
C ARG A 294 -3.07 -35.49 15.93
N PHE A 295 -2.31 -35.22 14.87
CA PHE A 295 -2.03 -33.86 14.40
C PHE A 295 -3.33 -33.12 14.12
N LEU A 296 -4.17 -33.69 13.26
CA LEU A 296 -5.43 -33.09 12.84
C LEU A 296 -6.36 -32.79 14.02
N ASN A 297 -6.55 -33.78 14.91
CA ASN A 297 -7.41 -33.59 16.08
C ASN A 297 -6.84 -32.52 17.05
N ALA A 298 -5.52 -32.38 17.14
CA ALA A 298 -4.86 -31.39 18.00
C ALA A 298 -4.80 -29.97 17.39
N THR A 299 -4.88 -29.83 16.07
CA THR A 299 -4.85 -28.54 15.37
C THR A 299 -6.23 -27.98 15.05
N ARG A 300 -7.31 -28.68 15.42
CA ARG A 300 -8.68 -28.21 15.22
C ARG A 300 -9.02 -27.12 16.24
N TRP A 301 -9.47 -25.98 15.76
CA TRP A 301 -9.81 -24.83 16.62
C TRP A 301 -11.05 -24.06 16.17
N MET A 302 -11.45 -24.11 14.90
CA MET A 302 -12.54 -23.28 14.39
C MET A 302 -13.89 -23.61 15.04
N ASP A 303 -14.13 -24.86 15.39
CA ASP A 303 -15.38 -25.29 16.05
C ASP A 303 -15.55 -24.75 17.48
N GLN A 304 -14.47 -24.21 18.06
CA GLN A 304 -14.45 -23.63 19.40
C GLN A 304 -14.60 -22.11 19.38
N VAL A 305 -14.60 -21.47 18.20
CA VAL A 305 -14.74 -20.03 18.05
C VAL A 305 -16.20 -19.69 17.74
N PRO A 306 -16.85 -18.77 18.48
CA PRO A 306 -18.21 -18.33 18.20
C PRO A 306 -18.38 -17.84 16.76
N ASP A 307 -19.56 -18.07 16.19
CA ASP A 307 -19.97 -17.64 14.84
C ASP A 307 -19.15 -18.23 13.67
N MET A 308 -18.22 -19.15 13.94
CA MET A 308 -17.54 -19.93 12.91
C MET A 308 -18.45 -21.03 12.34
N SER A 309 -18.26 -21.29 11.05
CA SER A 309 -18.99 -22.32 10.31
C SER A 309 -18.06 -23.45 9.92
N ARG A 310 -18.63 -24.66 9.76
CA ARG A 310 -17.94 -25.80 9.16
C ARG A 310 -17.50 -25.51 7.72
N THR A 311 -18.30 -24.73 6.98
CA THR A 311 -18.10 -24.44 5.56
C THR A 311 -18.15 -22.93 5.33
N PRO A 312 -17.13 -22.17 5.78
CA PRO A 312 -17.05 -20.74 5.50
C PRO A 312 -16.68 -20.51 4.03
N TRP A 313 -16.84 -19.26 3.57
CA TRP A 313 -16.27 -18.80 2.32
C TRP A 313 -14.80 -18.50 2.50
N HIS A 314 -13.94 -19.10 1.68
CA HIS A 314 -12.50 -18.84 1.63
C HIS A 314 -12.17 -17.90 0.48
N MET A 315 -11.32 -16.92 0.74
CA MET A 315 -10.91 -15.89 -0.22
C MET A 315 -9.39 -15.77 -0.21
N HIS A 316 -8.80 -15.36 -1.32
CA HIS A 316 -7.38 -15.08 -1.35
C HIS A 316 -7.07 -13.87 -0.44
N PRO A 317 -6.25 -14.03 0.61
CA PRO A 317 -6.13 -13.02 1.67
C PRO A 317 -5.53 -11.70 1.17
N LEU A 318 -4.62 -11.73 0.20
CA LEU A 318 -4.03 -10.49 -0.34
C LEU A 318 -4.93 -9.83 -1.39
N VAL A 319 -5.33 -10.57 -2.43
CA VAL A 319 -6.16 -10.04 -3.53
C VAL A 319 -7.52 -9.55 -3.07
N PHE A 320 -8.19 -10.28 -2.16
CA PHE A 320 -9.49 -9.83 -1.64
C PHE A 320 -9.36 -8.57 -0.78
N LEU A 321 -8.39 -8.54 0.15
CA LEU A 321 -8.18 -7.38 1.01
C LEU A 321 -7.70 -6.14 0.23
N ASP A 322 -6.84 -6.32 -0.77
CA ASP A 322 -6.43 -5.25 -1.68
C ASP A 322 -7.64 -4.70 -2.45
N ALA A 323 -8.50 -5.59 -2.96
CA ALA A 323 -9.67 -5.20 -3.73
C ALA A 323 -10.66 -4.32 -2.93
N ILE A 324 -10.82 -4.58 -1.63
CA ILE A 324 -11.67 -3.76 -0.75
C ILE A 324 -10.91 -2.64 -0.05
N SER A 325 -9.57 -2.61 -0.17
CA SER A 325 -8.77 -1.56 0.44
C SER A 325 -9.16 -0.23 -0.16
N THR A 326 -9.47 0.74 0.69
CA THR A 326 -9.45 2.13 0.25
C THR A 326 -7.98 2.49 0.07
N SER A 327 -7.64 3.20 -1.01
CA SER A 327 -6.38 3.92 -1.00
C SER A 327 -6.43 4.79 0.26
N LYS A 328 -5.58 4.51 1.25
CA LYS A 328 -5.31 5.50 2.28
C LYS A 328 -5.11 6.79 1.51
N LYS A 329 -5.84 7.86 1.84
CA LYS A 329 -5.44 9.18 1.37
C LYS A 329 -3.97 9.26 1.74
N ARG A 330 -3.07 9.15 0.76
CA ARG A 330 -1.66 9.41 1.00
C ARG A 330 -1.71 10.83 1.54
N GLY A 331 -1.34 11.00 2.80
CA GLY A 331 -1.27 12.32 3.35
C GLY A 331 -0.36 13.16 2.46
N TRP A 332 -0.46 14.48 2.55
CA TRP A 332 0.29 15.37 1.67
C TRP A 332 1.81 15.14 1.72
N ALA A 333 2.34 14.48 2.77
CA ALA A 333 3.71 14.01 2.88
C ALA A 333 4.19 13.15 1.69
N HIS A 334 3.33 12.33 1.09
CA HIS A 334 3.69 11.45 -0.03
C HIS A 334 2.99 11.83 -1.33
N SER A 335 2.74 13.13 -1.48
CA SER A 335 2.18 13.69 -2.70
C SER A 335 3.29 14.13 -3.66
N PRO A 336 3.02 14.24 -4.97
CA PRO A 336 4.00 14.64 -5.97
C PRO A 336 4.79 15.92 -5.63
N PHE A 337 4.18 16.92 -4.97
CA PHE A 337 4.88 18.14 -4.58
C PHE A 337 5.80 17.92 -3.38
N ALA A 338 5.39 17.13 -2.39
CA ALA A 338 6.21 16.82 -1.24
C ALA A 338 7.40 15.95 -1.64
N ASP A 339 7.18 14.96 -2.51
CA ASP A 339 8.24 14.10 -3.04
C ASP A 339 9.27 14.91 -3.83
N LEU A 340 8.85 15.89 -4.64
CA LEU A 340 9.75 16.80 -5.36
C LEU A 340 10.62 17.61 -4.40
N ILE A 341 10.01 18.25 -3.40
CA ILE A 341 10.72 19.07 -2.41
C ILE A 341 11.69 18.20 -1.61
N CYS A 342 11.20 17.08 -1.07
CA CYS A 342 11.99 16.23 -0.22
C CYS A 342 13.11 15.50 -0.98
N ASP A 343 12.96 15.25 -2.29
CA ASP A 343 14.07 14.75 -3.10
C ASP A 343 15.22 15.77 -3.15
N ALA A 344 14.90 17.05 -3.34
CA ALA A 344 15.89 18.12 -3.38
C ALA A 344 16.51 18.41 -2.00
N GLU A 345 15.72 18.35 -0.92
CA GLU A 345 16.17 18.64 0.44
C GLU A 345 16.97 17.48 1.06
N SER A 346 16.56 16.23 0.84
CA SER A 346 17.06 15.07 1.58
C SER A 346 17.22 13.80 0.75
N ARG A 347 16.91 13.82 -0.56
CA ARG A 347 16.70 12.61 -1.39
C ARG A 347 15.64 11.68 -0.81
N ASN A 348 14.60 12.25 -0.20
CA ASN A 348 13.53 11.53 0.49
C ASN A 348 14.01 10.64 1.66
N ASP A 349 15.18 10.91 2.26
CA ASP A 349 15.75 10.10 3.34
C ASP A 349 15.37 10.66 4.72
N TYR A 350 14.60 9.90 5.50
CA TYR A 350 14.20 10.24 6.88
C TYR A 350 15.35 10.20 7.89
N THR A 351 16.49 9.58 7.53
CA THR A 351 17.65 9.38 8.41
C THR A 351 18.75 10.41 8.21
N ILE A 352 18.57 11.37 7.31
CA ILE A 352 19.61 12.34 6.97
C ILE A 352 19.58 13.55 7.91
N TYR A 353 20.73 14.13 8.21
CA TYR A 353 20.80 15.48 8.76
C TYR A 353 22.03 16.19 8.23
N ASN A 354 22.02 17.53 8.33
CA ASN A 354 23.20 18.32 8.07
C ASN A 354 23.71 19.00 9.34
N ARG A 355 24.98 19.38 9.33
CA ARG A 355 25.65 20.17 10.36
C ARG A 355 26.30 21.37 9.71
N THR A 356 26.32 22.50 10.41
CA THR A 356 26.96 23.73 9.92
C THR A 356 28.08 24.19 10.85
N TYR A 357 29.12 24.85 10.33
CA TYR A 357 30.22 25.39 11.15
C TYR A 357 31.04 26.48 10.41
N PRO A 358 31.85 27.29 11.13
CA PRO A 358 31.87 27.47 12.58
C PRO A 358 30.71 28.34 13.08
N HIS A 359 30.31 28.20 14.35
CA HIS A 359 29.30 29.06 14.96
C HIS A 359 29.97 30.29 15.62
N PRO A 360 29.32 31.48 15.61
CA PRO A 360 27.92 31.74 15.23
C PRO A 360 27.69 32.03 13.74
N HIS A 361 28.73 32.13 12.91
CA HIS A 361 28.63 32.49 11.49
C HIS A 361 29.05 31.33 10.57
N PRO A 362 28.14 30.38 10.30
CA PRO A 362 28.48 29.18 9.53
C PRO A 362 28.88 29.53 8.10
N THR A 363 29.90 28.84 7.60
CA THR A 363 30.40 28.96 6.22
C THR A 363 30.55 27.61 5.52
N HIS A 364 30.37 26.51 6.26
CA HIS A 364 30.47 25.14 5.78
C HIS A 364 29.23 24.35 6.20
N THR A 365 28.85 23.39 5.36
CA THR A 365 27.77 22.43 5.60
C THR A 365 28.33 21.02 5.37
N GLU A 366 28.07 20.12 6.31
CA GLU A 366 28.39 18.70 6.25
C GLU A 366 27.09 17.89 6.31
N VAL A 367 26.97 16.84 5.49
CA VAL A 367 25.75 16.02 5.38
C VAL A 367 26.03 14.60 5.88
N HIS A 368 25.17 14.10 6.77
CA HIS A 368 25.23 12.76 7.34
C HIS A 368 24.00 11.95 6.91
N SER A 369 24.21 10.83 6.22
CA SER A 369 23.16 9.90 5.75
C SER A 369 23.29 8.52 6.41
N LYS A 370 22.22 7.70 6.38
CA LYS A 370 22.19 6.35 6.99
C LYS A 370 22.51 6.38 8.49
N THR A 371 21.93 7.34 9.19
CA THR A 371 22.17 7.56 10.62
C THR A 371 21.08 6.87 11.46
N ASN A 372 21.18 6.94 12.78
CA ASN A 372 20.16 6.45 13.71
C ASN A 372 19.08 7.49 14.04
N LEU A 373 18.95 8.57 13.25
CA LEU A 373 18.05 9.70 13.53
C LEU A 373 16.60 9.27 13.82
N THR A 374 16.04 8.34 13.04
CA THR A 374 14.65 7.86 13.21
C THR A 374 14.44 7.03 14.47
N SER A 375 15.51 6.56 15.10
CA SER A 375 15.47 5.84 16.38
C SER A 375 15.78 6.75 17.58
N MET A 376 16.24 7.99 17.36
CA MET A 376 16.44 8.97 18.44
C MET A 376 15.07 9.45 18.94
N ILE A 377 14.95 9.72 20.24
CA ILE A 377 13.74 10.38 20.74
C ILE A 377 13.78 11.87 20.36
N LEU A 378 12.60 12.45 20.20
CA LEU A 378 12.42 13.83 19.75
C LEU A 378 13.21 14.85 20.60
N GLN A 379 13.28 14.66 21.93
CA GLN A 379 14.08 15.49 22.83
C GLN A 379 15.58 15.47 22.49
N GLN A 380 16.13 14.30 22.14
CA GLN A 380 17.55 14.18 21.79
C GLN A 380 17.88 14.94 20.50
N VAL A 381 16.97 14.90 19.51
CA VAL A 381 17.12 15.66 18.26
C VAL A 381 17.11 17.16 18.54
N MET A 382 16.18 17.62 19.40
CA MET A 382 16.10 19.02 19.81
C MET A 382 17.35 19.49 20.57
N ASP A 383 17.91 18.65 21.44
CA ASP A 383 19.12 18.95 22.20
C ASP A 383 20.35 19.01 21.27
N ALA A 384 20.46 18.08 20.32
CA ALA A 384 21.53 18.09 19.30
C ALA A 384 21.44 19.34 18.41
N GLN A 385 20.22 19.78 18.08
CA GLN A 385 19.98 21.05 17.37
C GLN A 385 20.34 22.29 18.18
N ALA A 386 20.13 22.26 19.49
CA ALA A 386 20.53 23.36 20.38
C ALA A 386 22.05 23.45 20.55
N GLN A 387 22.77 22.33 20.42
CA GLN A 387 24.22 22.24 20.55
C GLN A 387 24.99 22.40 19.23
N PHE A 388 24.29 22.61 18.11
CA PHE A 388 24.86 22.68 16.76
C PHE A 388 25.53 21.38 16.29
N ASP A 389 25.13 20.25 16.85
CA ASP A 389 25.54 18.92 16.37
C ASP A 389 24.68 18.46 15.18
N MET A 390 23.45 18.94 15.13
CA MET A 390 22.56 18.84 13.96
C MET A 390 21.98 20.21 13.66
N PHE A 391 21.80 20.56 12.39
CA PHE A 391 21.16 21.82 11.99
C PHE A 391 19.78 21.54 11.40
N ALA A 392 19.70 20.91 10.22
CA ALA A 392 18.45 20.49 9.60
C ALA A 392 18.35 18.96 9.57
N THR A 393 17.20 18.40 9.99
CA THR A 393 17.05 16.96 10.22
C THR A 393 15.91 16.35 9.41
N GLY A 394 16.12 15.11 8.99
CA GLY A 394 15.12 14.25 8.39
C GLY A 394 14.76 14.59 6.95
N ARG A 395 13.69 13.95 6.49
CA ARG A 395 13.20 14.03 5.11
C ARG A 395 12.87 15.46 4.69
N TYR A 396 12.38 16.25 5.64
CA TYR A 396 11.91 17.62 5.44
C TYR A 396 12.95 18.69 5.80
N GLN A 397 14.16 18.30 6.22
CA GLN A 397 15.21 19.22 6.68
C GLN A 397 14.69 20.21 7.74
N VAL A 398 13.99 19.71 8.76
CA VAL A 398 13.39 20.54 9.83
C VAL A 398 14.49 21.14 10.70
N THR A 399 14.50 22.46 10.84
CA THR A 399 15.48 23.20 11.66
C THR A 399 15.01 23.42 13.10
N THR A 400 15.88 23.97 13.95
CA THR A 400 15.69 24.09 15.41
C THR A 400 14.39 24.79 15.82
N ASP A 401 14.09 25.95 15.24
CA ASP A 401 12.89 26.71 15.62
C ASP A 401 11.60 26.06 15.09
N PRO A 402 11.53 25.64 13.81
CA PRO A 402 10.38 24.89 13.30
C PRO A 402 10.09 23.61 14.08
N LEU A 403 11.11 22.85 14.50
CA LEU A 403 10.91 21.64 15.31
C LEU A 403 10.30 21.98 16.68
N LYS A 404 10.84 22.99 17.36
CA LYS A 404 10.30 23.48 18.65
C LYS A 404 8.85 23.95 18.52
N GLU A 405 8.54 24.67 17.45
CA GLU A 405 7.18 25.16 17.19
C GLU A 405 6.23 24.00 16.87
N ALA A 406 6.66 23.02 16.08
CA ALA A 406 5.86 21.84 15.76
C ALA A 406 5.52 21.03 17.02
N VAL A 407 6.52 20.79 17.89
CA VAL A 407 6.31 20.11 19.19
C VAL A 407 5.22 20.80 20.01
N ARG A 408 5.27 22.14 20.10
CA ARG A 408 4.29 22.93 20.85
C ARG A 408 2.91 22.93 20.20
N ASN A 409 2.83 23.16 18.89
CA ASN A 409 1.55 23.30 18.18
C ASN A 409 0.82 21.96 18.02
N LEU A 410 1.55 20.87 17.84
CA LEU A 410 0.98 19.53 17.65
C LEU A 410 0.92 18.70 18.94
N ASN A 411 1.38 19.27 20.06
CA ASN A 411 1.49 18.62 21.36
C ASN A 411 2.19 17.24 21.26
N LEU A 412 3.36 17.22 20.60
CA LEU A 412 4.13 15.99 20.38
C LEU A 412 4.77 15.52 21.69
N ASP A 413 4.77 14.21 21.93
CA ASP A 413 5.51 13.62 23.05
C ASP A 413 7.01 13.66 22.73
N VAL A 414 7.76 14.43 23.51
CA VAL A 414 9.21 14.58 23.33
C VAL A 414 9.99 13.30 23.62
N ASN A 415 9.37 12.30 24.25
CA ASN A 415 9.97 10.99 24.50
C ASN A 415 9.66 9.97 23.39
N ALA A 416 8.82 10.32 22.41
CA ALA A 416 8.55 9.47 21.26
C ALA A 416 9.74 9.48 20.27
N PRO A 417 9.92 8.40 19.48
CA PRO A 417 10.89 8.39 18.40
C PRO A 417 10.64 9.49 17.36
N TYR A 418 11.71 10.08 16.81
CA TYR A 418 11.64 11.00 15.65
C TYR A 418 11.57 10.21 14.33
N ASP A 419 10.66 9.25 14.28
CA ASP A 419 10.46 8.32 13.16
C ASP A 419 9.78 8.98 11.94
N GLU A 420 9.56 8.18 10.89
CA GLU A 420 8.95 8.64 9.64
C GLU A 420 7.56 9.25 9.88
N ALA A 421 6.75 8.62 10.74
CA ALA A 421 5.39 9.06 11.03
C ALA A 421 5.37 10.42 11.75
N ILE A 422 6.28 10.66 12.71
CA ILE A 422 6.39 11.97 13.38
C ILE A 422 6.89 13.04 12.41
N GLN A 423 7.87 12.72 11.56
CA GLN A 423 8.35 13.66 10.55
C GLN A 423 7.24 14.05 9.55
N ASP A 424 6.48 13.07 9.05
CA ASP A 424 5.35 13.29 8.14
C ASP A 424 4.26 14.13 8.80
N ARG A 425 3.95 13.82 10.07
CA ARG A 425 2.97 14.59 10.85
C ARG A 425 3.42 16.04 11.04
N ILE A 426 4.70 16.30 11.29
CA ILE A 426 5.25 17.66 11.37
C ILE A 426 5.08 18.37 10.03
N PHE A 427 5.39 17.72 8.92
CA PHE A 427 5.21 18.30 7.60
C PHE A 427 3.73 18.65 7.32
N GLU A 428 2.84 17.68 7.49
CA GLU A 428 1.43 17.81 7.13
C GLU A 428 0.63 18.70 8.07
N GLU A 429 0.80 18.51 9.39
CA GLU A 429 -0.03 19.18 10.38
C GLU A 429 0.55 20.51 10.83
N TYR A 430 1.88 20.67 10.79
CA TYR A 430 2.51 21.92 11.18
C TYR A 430 3.00 22.74 9.99
N ILE A 431 3.90 22.22 9.16
CA ILE A 431 4.57 23.01 8.12
C ILE A 431 3.55 23.55 7.11
N ILE A 432 2.78 22.67 6.47
CA ILE A 432 1.88 23.09 5.38
C ILE A 432 0.52 23.62 5.87
N LYS A 433 0.08 23.26 7.08
CA LYS A 433 -1.22 23.67 7.65
C LYS A 433 -1.13 24.90 8.54
N VAL A 434 -0.14 24.98 9.42
CA VAL A 434 -0.02 26.05 10.43
C VAL A 434 0.99 27.11 10.01
N LYS A 435 2.21 26.71 9.66
CA LYS A 435 3.31 27.65 9.37
C LYS A 435 3.18 28.29 7.97
N ARG A 436 2.69 27.52 7.00
CA ARG A 436 2.52 27.92 5.58
C ARG A 436 1.11 27.60 5.05
N PRO A 437 0.05 28.18 5.63
CA PRO A 437 -1.35 27.80 5.35
C PRO A 437 -1.78 28.01 3.89
N ALA A 438 -1.07 28.82 3.11
CA ALA A 438 -1.35 28.98 1.68
C ALA A 438 -1.21 27.66 0.89
N ILE A 439 -0.33 26.76 1.36
CA ILE A 439 -0.14 25.44 0.73
C ILE A 439 -1.42 24.61 0.89
N ILE A 440 -1.90 24.42 2.12
CA ILE A 440 -3.11 23.62 2.34
C ILE A 440 -4.37 24.29 1.77
N ALA A 441 -4.45 25.63 1.80
CA ALA A 441 -5.56 26.37 1.22
C ALA A 441 -5.71 26.11 -0.28
N TYR A 442 -4.59 25.90 -1.00
CA TYR A 442 -4.62 25.47 -2.39
C TYR A 442 -4.96 23.99 -2.53
N LEU A 443 -4.29 23.11 -1.78
CA LEU A 443 -4.43 21.65 -1.91
C LEU A 443 -5.84 21.15 -1.56
N GLU A 444 -6.43 21.65 -0.48
CA GLU A 444 -7.74 21.22 0.02
C GLU A 444 -8.89 22.19 -0.29
N GLY A 445 -8.58 23.37 -0.86
CA GLY A 445 -9.56 24.43 -1.07
C GLY A 445 -9.42 25.14 -2.43
N ASN A 446 -9.81 26.41 -2.47
CA ASN A 446 -9.75 27.25 -3.67
C ASN A 446 -8.62 28.29 -3.59
N GLY A 447 -7.57 28.01 -2.83
CA GLY A 447 -6.39 28.86 -2.72
C GLY A 447 -5.65 29.02 -4.06
N SER A 448 -4.71 29.96 -4.12
CA SER A 448 -3.90 30.22 -5.30
C SER A 448 -2.69 29.28 -5.37
N VAL A 449 -2.47 28.66 -6.54
CA VAL A 449 -1.28 27.82 -6.76
C VAL A 449 0.02 28.62 -6.71
N ASP A 450 0.01 29.88 -7.17
CA ASP A 450 1.17 30.76 -7.10
C ASP A 450 1.52 31.14 -5.65
N ASP A 451 0.52 31.31 -4.79
CA ASP A 451 0.75 31.61 -3.37
C ASP A 451 1.21 30.38 -2.58
N ALA A 452 0.70 29.19 -2.94
CA ALA A 452 1.20 27.92 -2.41
C ALA A 452 2.67 27.69 -2.80
N ALA A 453 3.02 27.87 -4.08
CA ALA A 453 4.40 27.73 -4.57
C ALA A 453 5.33 28.74 -3.89
N TYR A 454 4.90 29.99 -3.74
CA TYR A 454 5.67 30.99 -3.00
C TYR A 454 5.84 30.62 -1.52
N ALA A 455 4.80 30.08 -0.88
CA ALA A 455 4.88 29.62 0.52
C ALA A 455 5.85 28.44 0.69
N CYS A 456 5.96 27.54 -0.28
CA CYS A 456 7.01 26.51 -0.30
C CYS A 456 8.42 27.15 -0.37
N ALA A 457 8.62 28.17 -1.21
CA ALA A 457 9.91 28.88 -1.32
C ALA A 457 10.31 29.64 -0.03
N LEU A 458 9.35 30.04 0.79
CA LEU A 458 9.60 30.61 2.12
C LEU A 458 10.03 29.57 3.15
N GLU A 459 9.76 28.29 2.91
CA GLU A 459 10.01 27.21 3.84
C GLU A 459 11.24 26.40 3.45
N PHE A 460 11.35 26.03 2.18
CA PHE A 460 12.35 25.13 1.64
C PHE A 460 13.35 25.90 0.80
N ALA A 461 14.62 25.88 1.20
CA ALA A 461 15.67 26.65 0.56
C ALA A 461 16.01 26.14 -0.85
N SER A 462 15.67 24.88 -1.15
CA SER A 462 15.79 24.28 -2.48
C SER A 462 14.80 24.83 -3.51
N VAL A 463 13.76 25.55 -3.09
CA VAL A 463 12.69 26.02 -3.97
C VAL A 463 12.95 27.46 -4.44
N GLY A 464 12.89 27.66 -5.75
CA GLY A 464 13.04 28.96 -6.39
C GLY A 464 11.81 29.84 -6.24
N VAL A 465 12.03 31.16 -6.19
CA VAL A 465 11.00 32.19 -6.18
C VAL A 465 10.74 32.69 -7.60
N LYS A 466 9.47 32.96 -7.93
CA LYS A 466 9.04 33.55 -9.21
C LYS A 466 9.46 35.02 -9.30
N GLN A 467 9.80 35.48 -10.49
CA GLN A 467 10.25 36.85 -10.77
C GLN A 467 9.27 37.88 -10.19
N GLY A 468 9.82 38.91 -9.57
CA GLY A 468 9.06 40.03 -9.00
C GLY A 468 8.44 39.75 -7.62
N LYS A 469 8.49 38.53 -7.10
CA LYS A 469 8.11 38.25 -5.71
C LYS A 469 9.21 38.71 -4.75
N PRO A 470 8.86 39.11 -3.50
CA PRO A 470 9.85 39.48 -2.49
C PRO A 470 10.77 38.30 -2.14
N ILE A 471 12.03 38.61 -1.84
CA ILE A 471 12.98 37.66 -1.24
C ILE A 471 13.48 38.21 0.10
N SER A 472 14.29 37.44 0.84
CA SER A 472 14.80 37.87 2.13
C SER A 472 15.47 39.26 2.03
N PRO A 473 15.23 40.17 2.99
CA PRO A 473 15.87 41.49 2.99
C PRO A 473 17.39 41.40 2.96
N ASP A 474 18.05 42.45 2.48
CA ASP A 474 19.51 42.50 2.44
C ASP A 474 20.10 42.48 3.85
N PRO A 475 20.97 41.51 4.21
CA PRO A 475 21.51 41.42 5.58
C PRO A 475 22.51 42.52 5.93
N HIS A 476 23.00 43.29 4.94
CA HIS A 476 24.04 44.30 5.11
C HIS A 476 23.57 45.72 4.78
N GLU A 477 22.48 45.87 4.03
CA GLU A 477 21.88 47.17 3.69
C GLU A 477 20.56 47.46 4.42
N TYR A 478 20.37 48.72 4.79
CA TYR A 478 19.16 49.24 5.45
C TYR A 478 18.43 50.25 4.57
N GLU A 479 17.10 50.29 4.68
CA GLU A 479 16.30 51.32 4.03
C GLU A 479 16.65 52.70 4.58
N LYS A 480 16.68 53.70 3.69
CA LYS A 480 16.97 55.09 4.02
C LYS A 480 15.86 56.00 3.53
N ASN A 481 15.52 56.99 4.35
CA ASN A 481 14.66 58.11 4.01
C ASN A 481 15.34 59.02 2.96
N PRO A 482 14.60 59.91 2.29
CA PRO A 482 15.17 60.89 1.35
C PRO A 482 16.28 61.78 1.95
N ASP A 483 16.23 62.01 3.26
CA ASP A 483 17.23 62.77 4.02
C ASP A 483 18.48 61.93 4.43
N ARG A 484 18.56 60.67 3.96
CA ARG A 484 19.60 59.67 4.26
C ARG A 484 19.59 59.11 5.68
N SER A 485 18.62 59.47 6.53
CA SER A 485 18.39 58.78 7.81
C SER A 485 17.87 57.36 7.58
N PHE A 486 18.10 56.44 8.52
CA PHE A 486 17.60 55.07 8.41
C PHE A 486 16.11 55.00 8.71
N VAL A 487 15.37 54.20 7.93
CA VAL A 487 14.00 53.82 8.27
C VAL A 487 14.06 52.89 9.47
N VAL A 488 13.27 53.17 10.51
CA VAL A 488 13.22 52.36 11.74
C VAL A 488 11.82 51.81 11.98
N ASP A 489 11.73 50.64 12.61
CA ASP A 489 10.47 50.04 13.03
C ASP A 489 9.89 50.71 14.29
N LYS A 490 8.72 50.25 14.74
CA LYS A 490 8.05 50.72 15.96
C LYS A 490 8.89 50.58 17.25
N ASN A 491 9.93 49.76 17.22
CA ASN A 491 10.85 49.51 18.33
C ASN A 491 12.21 50.21 18.12
N HIS A 492 12.33 51.13 17.15
CA HIS A 492 13.53 51.87 16.77
C HIS A 492 14.67 51.01 16.16
N HIS A 493 14.38 49.79 15.69
CA HIS A 493 15.35 48.99 14.94
C HIS A 493 15.38 49.39 13.46
N ARG A 494 16.57 49.44 12.87
CA ARG A 494 16.73 49.77 11.44
C ARG A 494 16.10 48.70 10.56
N ILE A 495 15.33 49.11 9.56
CA ILE A 495 14.67 48.21 8.62
C ILE A 495 15.64 47.84 7.51
N HIS A 496 15.85 46.54 7.30
CA HIS A 496 16.69 46.02 6.21
C HIS A 496 16.06 46.29 4.84
N LYS A 497 16.92 46.54 3.84
CA LYS A 497 16.49 46.86 2.48
C LYS A 497 15.73 45.70 1.84
N LYS A 498 14.51 45.96 1.37
CA LYS A 498 13.72 44.96 0.62
C LYS A 498 14.39 44.57 -0.68
N ARG A 499 14.29 43.29 -1.02
CA ARG A 499 14.78 42.70 -2.26
C ARG A 499 13.68 41.92 -2.96
N TYR A 500 13.81 41.78 -4.27
CA TYR A 500 12.87 41.05 -5.13
C TYR A 500 13.64 40.11 -6.05
N ALA A 501 13.03 38.99 -6.41
CA ALA A 501 13.59 38.07 -7.39
C ALA A 501 13.68 38.77 -8.76
N SER A 502 14.90 38.97 -9.28
CA SER A 502 15.14 39.57 -10.60
C SER A 502 14.82 38.66 -11.78
N ALA A 503 14.77 37.35 -11.55
CA ALA A 503 14.41 36.30 -12.51
C ALA A 503 13.77 35.12 -11.78
N ASP A 504 13.13 34.21 -12.52
CA ASP A 504 12.61 32.95 -11.98
C ASP A 504 13.74 32.06 -11.46
N GLY A 505 13.47 31.34 -10.37
CA GLY A 505 14.42 30.38 -9.80
C GLY A 505 15.44 31.00 -8.83
N ILE A 506 15.29 32.27 -8.46
CA ILE A 506 16.12 32.88 -7.42
C ILE A 506 15.67 32.40 -6.04
N GLY A 507 16.60 31.93 -5.22
CA GLY A 507 16.28 31.44 -3.88
C GLY A 507 15.78 32.55 -2.97
N TYR A 508 14.82 32.25 -2.10
CA TYR A 508 14.33 33.23 -1.13
C TYR A 508 15.47 33.74 -0.22
N TYR A 509 16.41 32.88 0.14
CA TYR A 509 17.57 33.19 0.98
C TYR A 509 18.83 33.61 0.21
N ASN A 510 18.69 34.02 -1.07
CA ASN A 510 19.82 34.34 -1.93
C ASN A 510 20.81 35.34 -1.30
N GLY A 511 22.10 34.95 -1.26
CA GLY A 511 23.20 35.74 -0.69
C GLY A 511 23.87 35.14 0.55
N ASP A 512 23.33 34.07 1.13
CA ASP A 512 23.88 33.41 2.33
C ASP A 512 25.04 32.42 2.05
N LYS A 513 25.37 32.17 0.77
CA LYS A 513 26.41 31.24 0.27
C LYS A 513 26.22 29.75 0.64
N LEU A 514 25.21 29.41 1.45
CA LEU A 514 24.97 28.06 1.94
C LEU A 514 23.85 27.37 1.16
N ASN A 515 22.82 28.12 0.79
CA ASN A 515 21.62 27.58 0.16
C ASN A 515 21.70 27.56 -1.37
N LYS A 516 21.20 26.48 -1.97
CA LYS A 516 21.14 26.29 -3.43
C LYS A 516 19.72 25.96 -3.84
N VAL A 517 19.23 26.66 -4.87
CA VAL A 517 17.96 26.33 -5.52
C VAL A 517 18.17 25.14 -6.45
N LEU A 518 17.26 24.17 -6.37
CA LEU A 518 17.22 22.97 -7.19
C LEU A 518 15.88 22.82 -7.92
N ILE A 519 14.82 23.47 -7.44
CA ILE A 519 13.47 23.36 -7.98
C ILE A 519 13.04 24.70 -8.58
N MET A 520 12.65 24.70 -9.85
CA MET A 520 12.09 25.88 -10.50
C MET A 520 10.62 26.10 -10.10
N PRO A 521 10.15 27.36 -10.06
CA PRO A 521 8.77 27.68 -9.69
C PRO A 521 7.72 26.92 -10.53
N ASP A 522 7.92 26.81 -11.83
CA ASP A 522 6.96 26.18 -12.74
C ASP A 522 6.85 24.66 -12.51
N ASP A 523 7.98 23.99 -12.23
CA ASP A 523 8.00 22.55 -11.90
C ASP A 523 7.22 22.29 -10.62
N LEU A 524 7.41 23.13 -9.59
CA LEU A 524 6.67 23.03 -8.34
C LEU A 524 5.18 23.30 -8.53
N ILE A 525 4.81 24.33 -9.30
CA ILE A 525 3.41 24.65 -9.62
C ILE A 525 2.74 23.45 -10.30
N GLN A 526 3.42 22.79 -11.23
CA GLN A 526 2.90 21.59 -11.87
C GLN A 526 2.71 20.47 -10.86
N LYS A 527 3.69 20.21 -9.99
CA LYS A 527 3.55 19.14 -8.97
C LYS A 527 2.49 19.43 -7.91
N LEU A 528 2.25 20.70 -7.57
CA LEU A 528 1.12 21.11 -6.73
C LEU A 528 -0.22 20.79 -7.41
N LYS A 529 -0.36 21.04 -8.72
CA LYS A 529 -1.56 20.64 -9.51
C LYS A 529 -1.73 19.12 -9.54
N ASP A 530 -0.66 18.38 -9.84
CA ASP A 530 -0.68 16.91 -9.86
C ASP A 530 -1.15 16.37 -8.50
N SER A 531 -0.58 16.87 -7.40
CA SER A 531 -0.94 16.46 -6.04
C SER A 531 -2.40 16.70 -5.71
N LYS A 532 -2.93 17.86 -6.09
CA LYS A 532 -4.34 18.18 -5.86
C LYS A 532 -5.26 17.26 -6.64
N ASN A 533 -4.90 16.93 -7.88
CA ASN A 533 -5.69 16.05 -8.74
C ASN A 533 -5.65 14.58 -8.27
N GLU A 534 -4.54 14.11 -7.69
CA GLU A 534 -4.46 12.75 -7.13
C GLU A 534 -5.31 12.57 -5.86
N ALA A 535 -5.60 13.67 -5.14
CA ALA A 535 -6.38 13.66 -3.91
C ALA A 535 -7.90 13.81 -4.13
N GLN A 536 -8.31 14.25 -5.33
CA GLN A 536 -9.70 14.36 -5.78
C GLN A 536 -10.14 13.06 -6.45
#